data_AF-A0A530QK49-F1
#
_entry.id   AF-A0A530QK49-F1
#
_cell.length_a   1.000
_cell.length_b   1.000
_cell.length_c   1.000
_cell.angle_alpha   90.00
_cell.angle_beta   90.00
_cell.angle_gamma   90.00
#
_symmetry.space_group_name_H-M   'P 1'
#
loop_
_entity.id
_entity.type
_entity.pdbx_description
1 polymer ?
#
loop_
_entity_poly.entity_id
_entity_poly.type
_entity_poly.pdbx_seq_one_letter_code
_entity_poly.pdbx_strand_id
1 'polypeptide(L)'
;MMLCMVPINNIALGTLPPERLKNASGLFNLTRNLGGAVGLAVINTVLIDRNAFHYARLAEHVQWGSAEAQQKLQNMTMNFEQTAGLDATKAAISKLSGMVQQQASLLSFMDVFYMLTVLFATLGLFVLFIRKPADQAGGG
;
A
#
# COMPACT_ATOMS: atom_id res chain seq x y z
N MET A 1 -8.85 -7.05 -14.61
CA MET A 1 -9.99 -6.75 -13.73
C MET A 1 -11.36 -7.02 -14.36
N MET A 2 -11.59 -6.80 -15.67
CA MET A 2 -12.88 -7.16 -16.30
C MET A 2 -13.14 -8.67 -16.38
N LEU A 3 -12.11 -9.50 -16.49
CA LEU A 3 -12.24 -10.97 -16.58
C LEU A 3 -12.80 -11.61 -15.28
N CYS A 4 -12.50 -11.05 -14.10
CA CYS A 4 -12.98 -11.58 -12.82
C CYS A 4 -14.40 -11.11 -12.47
N MET A 5 -14.87 -10.01 -13.08
CA MET A 5 -16.17 -9.42 -12.73
C MET A 5 -17.35 -10.30 -13.13
N VAL A 6 -17.28 -10.94 -14.29
CA VAL A 6 -18.35 -11.82 -14.80
C VAL A 6 -18.62 -13.00 -13.85
N PRO A 7 -17.61 -13.82 -13.47
CA PRO A 7 -17.85 -14.92 -12.53
C PRO A 7 -18.24 -14.45 -11.12
N ILE A 8 -17.66 -13.35 -10.61
CA ILE A 8 -18.02 -12.81 -9.28
C ILE A 8 -19.48 -12.36 -9.26
N ASN A 9 -19.93 -11.62 -10.27
CA ASN A 9 -21.31 -11.16 -10.37
C ASN A 9 -22.27 -12.35 -10.53
N ASN A 10 -21.91 -13.37 -11.32
CA ASN A 10 -22.72 -14.57 -11.47
C ASN A 10 -22.85 -15.36 -10.16
N ILE A 11 -21.76 -15.51 -9.39
CA ILE A 11 -21.81 -16.16 -8.07
C ILE A 11 -22.66 -15.35 -7.08
N ALA A 12 -22.52 -14.03 -7.08
CA ALA A 12 -23.19 -13.16 -6.10
C ALA A 12 -24.67 -12.91 -6.41
N LEU A 13 -25.06 -12.84 -7.69
CA LEU A 13 -26.38 -12.38 -8.12
C LEU A 13 -27.12 -13.39 -9.02
N GLY A 14 -26.41 -14.32 -9.66
CA GLY A 14 -26.98 -15.18 -10.72
C GLY A 14 -28.00 -16.22 -10.25
N THR A 15 -28.11 -16.48 -8.94
CA THR A 15 -29.07 -17.43 -8.37
C THR A 15 -30.32 -16.77 -7.78
N LEU A 16 -30.42 -15.44 -7.84
CA LEU A 16 -31.54 -14.70 -7.25
C LEU A 16 -32.72 -14.55 -8.23
N PRO A 17 -33.97 -14.60 -7.73
CA PRO A 17 -35.15 -14.33 -8.56
C PRO A 17 -35.16 -12.86 -9.05
N PRO A 18 -35.73 -12.59 -10.25
CA PRO A 18 -35.68 -11.27 -10.89
C PRO A 18 -36.16 -10.11 -10.01
N GLU A 19 -37.17 -10.36 -9.18
CA GLU A 19 -37.75 -9.38 -8.25
C GLU A 19 -36.75 -8.86 -7.21
N ARG A 20 -35.76 -9.67 -6.82
CA ARG A 20 -34.74 -9.32 -5.81
C ARG A 20 -33.45 -8.79 -6.43
N LEU A 21 -33.26 -9.00 -7.72
CA LEU A 21 -32.02 -8.67 -8.43
C LEU A 21 -31.69 -7.16 -8.37
N LYS A 22 -32.70 -6.30 -8.50
CA LYS A 22 -32.52 -4.84 -8.43
C LYS A 22 -31.96 -4.39 -7.09
N ASN A 23 -32.53 -4.88 -5.99
CA ASN A 23 -32.08 -4.54 -4.64
C ASN A 23 -30.72 -5.15 -4.32
N ALA A 24 -30.49 -6.41 -4.71
CA ALA A 24 -29.23 -7.11 -4.50
C ALA A 24 -28.06 -6.47 -5.27
N SER A 25 -28.28 -6.04 -6.51
CA SER A 25 -27.28 -5.33 -7.32
C SER A 25 -26.90 -3.98 -6.71
N GLY A 26 -27.88 -3.22 -6.21
CA GLY A 26 -27.64 -1.97 -5.48
C GLY A 26 -26.79 -2.18 -4.23
N LEU A 27 -27.13 -3.20 -3.42
CA LEU A 27 -26.36 -3.56 -2.23
C LEU A 27 -24.94 -4.01 -2.58
N PHE A 28 -24.77 -4.85 -3.62
CA PHE A 28 -23.46 -5.30 -4.06
C PHE A 28 -22.56 -4.12 -4.45
N ASN A 29 -23.06 -3.18 -5.25
CA ASN A 29 -22.30 -2.00 -5.64
C ASN A 29 -21.94 -1.12 -4.43
N LEU A 30 -22.87 -0.92 -3.50
CA LEU A 30 -22.63 -0.19 -2.26
C LEU A 30 -21.51 -0.86 -1.44
N THR A 31 -21.60 -2.17 -1.20
CA THR A 31 -20.56 -2.90 -0.45
C THR A 31 -19.20 -2.84 -1.11
N ARG A 32 -19.15 -2.87 -2.45
CA ARG A 32 -17.91 -2.75 -3.22
C ARG A 32 -17.27 -1.37 -3.07
N ASN A 33 -18.04 -0.30 -3.26
CA ASN A 33 -17.52 1.06 -3.16
C ASN A 33 -17.13 1.40 -1.71
N LEU A 34 -17.95 0.99 -0.73
CA LEU A 34 -17.64 1.13 0.69
C LEU A 34 -16.38 0.34 1.07
N GLY A 35 -16.29 -0.92 0.65
CA GLY A 35 -15.10 -1.75 0.88
C GLY A 35 -13.84 -1.16 0.26
N GLY A 36 -13.95 -0.57 -0.94
CA GLY A 36 -12.85 0.16 -1.58
C GLY A 36 -12.40 1.38 -0.77
N ALA A 37 -13.35 2.19 -0.29
CA ALA A 37 -13.04 3.37 0.53
C ALA A 37 -12.41 2.99 1.88
N VAL A 38 -12.97 2.00 2.57
CA VAL A 38 -12.44 1.49 3.84
C VAL A 38 -11.06 0.87 3.65
N GLY A 39 -10.87 0.05 2.61
CA GLY A 39 -9.58 -0.55 2.29
C GLY A 39 -8.51 0.50 2.02
N LEU A 40 -8.83 1.55 1.25
CA LEU A 40 -7.91 2.66 1.00
C LEU A 40 -7.56 3.42 2.29
N ALA A 41 -8.55 3.67 3.16
CA ALA A 41 -8.32 4.33 4.44
C ALA A 41 -7.36 3.53 5.32
N VAL A 42 -7.57 2.21 5.44
CA VAL A 42 -6.68 1.31 6.19
C VAL A 42 -5.27 1.31 5.62
N ILE A 43 -5.13 1.19 4.29
CA ILE A 43 -3.82 1.24 3.61
C ILE A 43 -3.10 2.55 3.93
N ASN A 44 -3.80 3.69 3.85
CA ASN A 44 -3.21 4.98 4.13
C ASN A 44 -2.79 5.11 5.60
N THR A 45 -3.61 4.65 6.54
CA THR A 45 -3.26 4.63 7.97
C THR A 45 -2.00 3.81 8.22
N VAL A 46 -1.93 2.59 7.67
CA VAL A 46 -0.74 1.73 7.80
C VAL A 46 0.49 2.38 7.17
N LEU A 47 0.34 2.99 5.99
CA LEU A 47 1.45 3.64 5.29
C LEU A 47 2.04 4.78 6.13
N ILE A 48 1.18 5.61 6.75
CA ILE A 48 1.61 6.73 7.61
C ILE A 48 2.33 6.20 8.86
N ASP A 49 1.75 5.21 9.53
CA ASP A 49 2.33 4.62 10.75
C ASP A 49 3.70 3.97 10.46
N ARG A 50 3.78 3.18 9.38
CA ARG A 50 5.04 2.55 8.95
C ARG A 50 6.07 3.58 8.51
N ASN A 51 5.67 4.67 7.89
CA ASN A 51 6.58 5.74 7.51
C ASN A 51 7.22 6.38 8.74
N ALA A 52 6.40 6.72 9.74
CA ALA A 52 6.90 7.26 10.99
C ALA A 52 7.84 6.28 11.70
N PHE A 53 7.49 4.99 11.74
CA PHE A 53 8.32 3.94 12.32
C PHE A 53 9.69 3.83 11.62
N HIS A 54 9.70 3.67 10.29
CA HIS A 54 10.93 3.51 9.52
C HIS A 54 11.78 4.78 9.55
N TYR A 55 11.16 5.96 9.52
CA TYR A 55 11.86 7.23 9.65
C TYR A 55 12.57 7.33 11.00
N ALA A 56 11.88 7.06 12.12
CA ALA A 56 12.47 7.11 13.45
C ALA A 56 13.67 6.16 13.56
N ARG A 57 13.53 4.92 13.06
CA ARG A 57 14.61 3.94 13.04
C ARG A 57 15.80 4.42 12.21
N LEU A 58 15.59 4.88 10.99
CA LEU A 58 16.67 5.37 10.14
C LEU A 58 17.35 6.62 10.72
N ALA A 59 16.58 7.54 11.30
CA ALA A 59 17.10 8.74 11.94
C ALA A 59 17.96 8.43 13.17
N GLU A 60 17.55 7.47 14.01
CA GLU A 60 18.35 6.98 15.15
C GLU A 60 19.74 6.50 14.71
N HIS A 61 19.82 5.71 13.63
CA HIS A 61 21.09 5.18 13.10
C HIS A 61 22.01 6.27 12.51
N VAL A 62 21.42 7.36 12.00
CA VAL A 62 22.15 8.51 11.48
C VAL A 62 22.67 9.41 12.60
N GLN A 63 21.97 9.49 13.73
CA GLN A 63 22.27 10.42 14.81
C GLN A 63 23.13 9.84 15.94
N TRP A 64 23.09 8.52 16.18
CA TRP A 64 23.85 7.85 17.24
C TRP A 64 25.10 7.14 16.70
N GLY A 65 26.27 7.74 16.92
CA GLY A 65 27.54 7.01 17.05
C GLY A 65 28.12 6.32 15.81
N SER A 66 27.50 6.42 14.63
CA SER A 66 28.09 5.86 13.41
C SER A 66 29.15 6.82 12.87
N ALA A 67 30.43 6.50 13.08
CA ALA A 67 31.55 7.19 12.47
C ALA A 67 31.35 7.31 10.93
N GLU A 68 30.68 6.33 10.33
CA GLU A 68 30.27 6.29 8.94
C GLU A 68 29.29 7.40 8.54
N ALA A 69 28.27 7.70 9.36
CA ALA A 69 27.33 8.79 9.06
C ALA A 69 28.02 10.15 9.16
N GLN A 70 28.89 10.33 10.15
CA GLN A 70 29.65 11.58 10.32
C GLN A 70 30.66 11.78 9.18
N GLN A 71 31.34 10.72 8.75
CA GLN A 71 32.26 10.75 7.61
C GLN A 71 31.50 11.01 6.29
N LYS A 72 30.32 10.40 6.10
CA LYS A 72 29.46 10.65 4.94
C LYS A 72 28.95 12.09 4.92
N LEU A 73 28.57 12.65 6.07
CA LEU A 73 28.13 14.02 6.20
C LEU A 73 29.27 15.01 5.91
N GLN A 74 30.48 14.77 6.45
CA GLN A 74 31.67 15.56 6.13
C GLN A 74 32.00 15.52 4.63
N ASN A 75 31.97 14.34 4.00
CA ASN A 75 32.16 14.20 2.56
C ASN A 75 31.11 14.98 1.77
N MET A 76 29.86 14.99 2.23
CA MET A 76 28.80 15.75 1.59
C MET A 76 28.97 17.26 1.76
N THR A 77 29.37 17.71 2.95
CA THR A 77 29.71 19.11 3.23
C THR A 77 30.84 19.59 2.33
N MET A 78 31.95 18.84 2.23
CA MET A 78 33.08 19.19 1.35
C MET A 78 32.67 19.32 -0.13
N ASN A 79 31.72 18.51 -0.60
CA ASN A 79 31.19 18.65 -1.96
C ASN A 79 30.37 19.94 -2.13
N PHE A 80 29.64 20.36 -1.10
CA PHE A 80 28.83 21.58 -1.15
C PHE A 80 29.63 22.87 -0.87
N GLU A 81 30.80 22.77 -0.22
CA GLU A 81 31.71 23.92 -0.01
C GLU A 81 32.19 24.55 -1.32
N GLN A 82 32.22 23.78 -2.41
CA GLN A 82 32.57 24.29 -3.74
C GLN A 82 31.46 25.13 -4.39
N THR A 83 30.26 25.17 -3.80
CA THR A 83 29.11 25.92 -4.33
C THR A 83 29.01 27.27 -3.62
N ALA A 84 29.40 28.34 -4.31
CA ALA A 84 29.37 29.70 -3.76
C ALA A 84 27.96 30.13 -3.32
N GLY A 85 27.85 30.68 -2.10
CA GLY A 85 26.60 31.24 -1.56
C GLY A 85 25.71 30.27 -0.77
N LEU A 86 26.13 29.00 -0.59
CA LEU A 86 25.39 27.99 0.17
C LEU A 86 26.09 27.68 1.51
N ASP A 87 25.29 27.52 2.56
CA ASP A 87 25.74 26.92 3.82
C ASP A 87 25.88 25.41 3.59
N ALA A 88 27.10 24.97 3.29
CA ALA A 88 27.41 23.61 2.89
C ALA A 88 26.98 22.55 3.92
N THR A 89 27.05 22.90 5.21
CA THR A 89 26.62 22.01 6.30
C THR A 89 25.11 21.84 6.31
N LYS A 90 24.34 22.93 6.16
CA LYS A 90 22.88 22.85 6.06
C LYS A 90 22.44 22.09 4.80
N ALA A 91 23.12 22.29 3.68
CA ALA A 91 22.84 21.58 2.43
C ALA A 91 23.08 20.06 2.59
N ALA A 92 24.19 19.66 3.21
CA ALA A 92 24.50 18.27 3.51
C ALA A 92 23.45 17.62 4.44
N ILE A 93 23.08 18.29 5.53
CA ILE A 93 22.05 17.80 6.47
C ILE A 93 20.70 17.65 5.76
N SER A 94 20.28 18.66 4.99
CA SER A 94 19.02 18.61 4.24
C SER A 94 19.00 17.44 3.27
N LYS A 95 20.08 17.24 2.51
CA LYS A 95 20.19 16.11 1.57
C LYS A 95 20.14 14.75 2.29
N LEU A 96 20.82 14.61 3.42
CA LEU A 96 20.80 13.40 4.23
C LEU A 96 19.40 13.11 4.80
N SER A 97 18.73 14.13 5.33
CA SER A 97 17.36 14.01 5.82
C SER A 97 16.38 13.60 4.71
N GLY A 98 16.55 14.13 3.50
CA GLY A 98 15.77 13.73 2.33
C GLY A 98 16.00 12.28 1.93
N MET A 99 17.23 11.77 2.02
CA MET A 99 17.51 10.35 1.79
C MET A 99 16.84 9.46 2.84
N VAL A 100 16.89 9.84 4.12
CA VAL A 100 16.19 9.11 5.19
C VAL A 100 14.69 9.05 4.93
N GLN A 101 14.07 10.19 4.57
CA GLN A 101 12.65 10.26 4.23
C GLN A 101 12.29 9.35 3.04
N GLN A 102 13.12 9.34 2.00
CA GLN A 102 12.90 8.50 0.83
C GLN A 102 12.99 7.01 1.17
N GLN A 103 14.00 6.62 1.96
CA GLN A 103 14.16 5.23 2.39
C GLN A 103 13.03 4.77 3.30
N ALA A 104 12.61 5.61 4.25
CA ALA A 104 11.46 5.33 5.11
C ALA A 104 10.18 5.11 4.28
N SER A 105 9.95 5.94 3.26
CA SER A 105 8.83 5.80 2.34
C SER A 105 8.89 4.47 1.57
N LEU A 106 10.03 4.13 0.99
CA LEU A 106 10.22 2.87 0.26
C LEU A 106 9.91 1.64 1.12
N LEU A 107 10.47 1.59 2.34
CA LEU A 107 10.21 0.50 3.28
C LEU A 107 8.73 0.40 3.68
N SER A 108 8.08 1.54 3.90
CA SER A 108 6.65 1.58 4.22
C SER A 108 5.79 1.06 3.07
N PHE A 109 6.11 1.42 1.84
CA PHE A 109 5.44 0.87 0.66
C PHE A 109 5.66 -0.64 0.55
N MET A 110 6.88 -1.12 0.77
CA MET A 110 7.16 -2.57 0.78
C MET A 110 6.30 -3.31 1.80
N ASP A 111 6.16 -2.79 3.02
CA ASP A 111 5.31 -3.38 4.06
C ASP A 111 3.83 -3.44 3.64
N VAL A 112 3.31 -2.35 3.07
CA VAL A 112 1.94 -2.30 2.54
C VAL A 112 1.75 -3.29 1.40
N PHE A 113 2.69 -3.36 0.45
CA PHE A 113 2.63 -4.33 -0.65
C PHE A 113 2.65 -5.76 -0.13
N TYR A 114 3.52 -6.08 0.82
CA TYR A 114 3.58 -7.40 1.44
C TYR A 114 2.25 -7.76 2.12
N MET A 115 1.65 -6.84 2.88
CA MET A 115 0.34 -7.03 3.48
C MET A 115 -0.74 -7.32 2.43
N LEU A 116 -0.78 -6.55 1.33
CA LEU A 116 -1.72 -6.77 0.23
C LEU A 116 -1.48 -8.11 -0.47
N THR A 117 -0.23 -8.52 -0.66
CA THR A 117 0.12 -9.83 -1.22
C THR A 117 -0.41 -10.96 -0.34
N VAL A 118 -0.20 -10.90 0.98
CA VAL A 118 -0.72 -11.91 1.91
C VAL A 118 -2.25 -11.92 1.90
N LEU A 119 -2.90 -10.75 1.88
CA LEU A 119 -4.36 -10.64 1.80
C LEU A 119 -4.89 -11.30 0.52
N PHE A 120 -4.36 -10.94 -0.65
CA PHE A 120 -4.82 -11.50 -1.93
C PHE A 120 -4.47 -12.98 -2.08
N ALA A 121 -3.33 -13.43 -1.57
CA ALA A 121 -2.97 -14.85 -1.55
C ALA A 121 -3.97 -15.65 -0.70
N THR A 122 -4.34 -15.13 0.48
CA THR A 122 -5.32 -15.75 1.38
C THR A 122 -6.71 -15.80 0.73
N LEU A 123 -7.15 -14.70 0.11
CA LEU A 123 -8.40 -14.67 -0.64
C LEU A 123 -8.38 -15.66 -1.82
N GLY A 124 -7.26 -15.75 -2.54
CA GLY A 124 -7.07 -16.72 -3.62
C GLY A 124 -7.18 -18.17 -3.14
N LEU A 125 -6.62 -18.49 -1.98
CA LEU A 125 -6.80 -19.81 -1.35
C LEU A 125 -8.27 -20.09 -1.01
N PHE A 126 -9.00 -19.09 -0.51
CA PHE A 126 -10.42 -19.24 -0.21
C PHE A 126 -11.29 -19.46 -1.46
N VAL A 127 -10.89 -18.97 -2.63
CA VAL A 127 -11.60 -19.26 -3.88
C VAL A 127 -11.65 -20.77 -4.17
N LEU A 128 -10.62 -21.54 -3.78
CA LEU A 128 -10.62 -23.00 -3.97
C LEU A 128 -11.73 -23.70 -3.16
N PHE A 129 -12.23 -23.07 -2.10
CA PHE A 129 -13.32 -23.59 -1.28
C PHE A 129 -14.71 -23.12 -1.76
N ILE A 130 -14.78 -22.21 -2.73
CA ILE A 130 -16.05 -21.74 -3.30
C ILE A 130 -16.65 -22.86 -4.16
N ARG A 131 -17.85 -23.31 -3.80
CA ARG A 131 -18.62 -24.26 -4.61
C ARG A 131 -19.10 -23.58 -5.88
N LYS A 132 -18.98 -24.27 -7.01
CA LYS A 132 -19.58 -23.83 -8.28
C LYS A 132 -21.09 -23.59 -8.03
N PRO A 133 -21.65 -22.44 -8.43
CA PRO A 133 -23.10 -22.26 -8.44
C PRO A 133 -23.72 -23.41 -9.25
N ALA A 134 -24.78 -24.03 -8.73
CA ALA A 134 -25.51 -25.04 -9.49
C ALA A 134 -25.92 -24.45 -10.84
N ASP A 135 -25.62 -25.14 -11.94
CA ASP A 135 -26.01 -24.71 -13.27
C ASP A 135 -27.52 -24.49 -13.25
N GLN A 136 -27.99 -23.27 -13.60
CA GLN A 136 -29.39 -23.08 -13.94
C GLN A 136 -29.66 -23.92 -15.19
N ALA A 137 -30.18 -25.13 -14.97
CA ALA A 137 -30.81 -25.90 -16.02
C ALA A 137 -32.01 -25.09 -16.53
N GLY A 138 -31.88 -24.55 -17.74
CA GLY A 138 -33.00 -24.15 -18.60
C GLY A 138 -33.76 -22.89 -18.19
N GLY A 139 -33.55 -21.83 -18.97
CA GLY A 139 -34.52 -20.75 -19.16
C GLY A 139 -34.19 -20.10 -20.50
N GLY A 140 -35.05 -20.35 -21.50
CA GLY A 140 -34.93 -19.77 -22.84
C GLY A 140 -35.10 -18.26 -22.89
#